data_AF-B7G652-F1
#
_entry.id   AF-B7G652-F1
#
_cell.length_a   1.000
_cell.length_b   1.000
_cell.length_c   1.000
_cell.angle_alpha   90.00
_cell.angle_beta   90.00
_cell.angle_gamma   90.00
#
_symmetry.space_group_name_H-M   'P 1'
#
loop_
_entity.id
_entity.type
_entity.pdbx_description
1 polymer ?
#
loop_
_entity_poly.entity_id
_entity_poly.type
_entity_poly.pdbx_seq_one_letter_code
_entity_poly.pdbx_strand_id
1 'polypeptide(L)'
;MRVICRNAIGLMLFLQDKRAWASFASRDLQAGVRHRRVVPSSVPFGPSPVASPDRRCFAAAAKPKRGSVVDSYQTVSVNCAKCGERLFRYKKKNGTKSNLVKCFVERISEDCAGVLRDHGTSADPYSCPSCQTEFARSAIIRGLPALKLVGGKIRMTKK
;
A
#
# COMPACT_ATOMS: atom_id res chain seq x y z
N MET A 1 44.25 6.45 -29.12
CA MET A 1 43.87 6.18 -30.53
C MET A 1 42.39 5.78 -30.54
N ARG A 2 41.47 6.75 -30.52
CA ARG A 2 40.62 7.18 -31.65
C ARG A 2 40.06 6.01 -32.47
N VAL A 3 38.85 5.56 -32.11
CA VAL A 3 37.88 5.05 -33.08
C VAL A 3 36.67 5.98 -33.00
N ILE A 4 36.50 6.74 -34.07
CA ILE A 4 35.35 7.58 -34.35
C ILE A 4 34.44 6.74 -35.24
N CYS A 5 33.20 6.49 -34.83
CA CYS A 5 32.13 6.17 -35.77
C CYS A 5 30.94 7.08 -35.49
N ARG A 6 30.71 7.97 -36.46
CA ARG A 6 29.54 8.82 -36.65
C ARG A 6 28.45 7.98 -37.32
N ASN A 7 27.19 8.18 -36.94
CA ASN A 7 26.06 8.49 -37.84
C ASN A 7 24.75 8.43 -37.02
N ALA A 8 24.06 9.57 -36.86
CA ALA A 8 23.08 10.15 -37.80
C ALA A 8 21.71 9.47 -37.64
N ILE A 9 20.80 10.11 -36.89
CA ILE A 9 19.67 10.91 -37.39
C ILE A 9 18.57 10.02 -38.00
N GLY A 10 17.39 10.05 -37.38
CA GLY A 10 16.17 9.43 -37.88
C GLY A 10 14.96 9.87 -37.06
N LEU A 11 14.45 11.06 -37.39
CA LEU A 11 13.32 11.75 -36.78
C LEU A 11 12.01 11.31 -37.47
N MET A 12 10.99 11.04 -36.64
CA MET A 12 9.55 11.22 -36.88
C MET A 12 8.82 10.44 -38.00
N LEU A 13 7.49 10.36 -37.77
CA LEU A 13 6.40 9.96 -38.66
C LEU A 13 6.12 8.43 -38.63
N PHE A 14 4.90 7.91 -38.51
CA PHE A 14 3.57 8.46 -38.73
C PHE A 14 2.52 7.47 -38.18
N LEU A 15 1.43 8.04 -37.67
CA LEU A 15 0.03 7.64 -37.85
C LEU A 15 -0.44 6.17 -37.64
N GLN A 16 -1.31 6.05 -36.63
CA GLN A 16 -2.70 5.54 -36.74
C GLN A 16 -2.91 4.15 -37.33
N ASP A 17 -3.09 3.17 -36.44
CA ASP A 17 -3.85 1.96 -36.73
C ASP A 17 -5.16 1.97 -35.92
N LYS A 18 -6.17 2.63 -36.50
CA LYS A 18 -7.58 2.48 -36.12
C LYS A 18 -8.27 1.71 -37.24
N ARG A 19 -8.40 0.39 -37.13
CA ARG A 19 -9.40 -0.37 -37.89
C ARG A 19 -9.60 -1.76 -37.29
N ALA A 20 -10.86 -2.19 -37.37
CA ALA A 20 -11.40 -3.50 -37.02
C ALA A 20 -11.76 -3.69 -35.54
N TRP A 21 -13.04 -3.42 -35.23
CA TRP A 21 -13.96 -4.47 -34.80
C TRP A 21 -15.38 -4.01 -35.11
N ALA A 22 -15.84 -4.46 -36.28
CA ALA A 22 -17.22 -4.36 -36.70
C ALA A 22 -18.05 -5.42 -35.96
N SER A 23 -19.25 -4.97 -35.54
CA SER A 23 -20.50 -5.70 -35.67
C SER A 23 -20.59 -7.10 -35.06
N PHE A 24 -21.18 -7.18 -33.86
CA PHE A 24 -21.93 -8.38 -33.49
C PHE A 24 -23.24 -8.02 -32.78
N ALA A 25 -24.32 -8.35 -33.49
CA ALA A 25 -25.64 -8.71 -32.99
C ALA A 25 -26.52 -7.64 -32.33
N SER A 26 -27.26 -6.94 -33.20
CA SER A 26 -28.68 -6.65 -32.95
C SER A 26 -29.48 -7.95 -32.88
N ARG A 27 -30.40 -8.06 -31.92
CA ARG A 27 -31.74 -8.64 -32.14
C ARG A 27 -32.67 -8.27 -31.00
N ASP A 28 -33.68 -7.50 -31.39
CA ASP A 28 -34.94 -7.27 -30.74
C ASP A 28 -35.52 -8.53 -30.08
N LEU A 29 -36.23 -8.36 -28.96
CA LEU A 29 -37.63 -8.80 -28.92
C LEU A 29 -38.42 -8.02 -27.86
N GLN A 30 -39.54 -7.47 -28.33
CA GLN A 30 -40.52 -6.71 -27.60
C GLN A 30 -41.47 -7.60 -26.78
N ALA A 31 -42.23 -6.90 -25.94
CA ALA A 31 -43.61 -7.17 -25.52
C ALA A 31 -43.82 -7.82 -24.14
N GLY A 32 -44.60 -7.11 -23.31
CA GLY A 32 -45.08 -7.64 -22.04
C GLY A 32 -45.76 -6.63 -21.12
N VAL A 33 -46.57 -5.71 -21.64
CA VAL A 33 -47.45 -4.85 -20.84
C VAL A 33 -48.48 -5.72 -20.12
N ARG A 34 -48.45 -5.75 -18.79
CA ARG A 34 -49.63 -6.06 -17.97
C ARG A 34 -49.67 -5.13 -16.76
N HIS A 35 -50.51 -4.11 -16.87
CA HIS A 35 -50.96 -3.30 -15.75
C HIS A 35 -51.54 -4.21 -14.66
N ARG A 36 -50.98 -4.12 -13.45
CA ARG A 36 -51.66 -4.55 -12.22
C ARG A 36 -51.87 -3.34 -11.32
N ARG A 37 -53.06 -3.35 -10.75
CA ARG A 37 -53.79 -2.23 -10.15
C ARG A 37 -53.01 -1.57 -9.00
N VAL A 38 -53.16 -0.26 -8.97
CA VAL A 38 -52.95 0.63 -7.83
C VAL A 38 -53.71 0.09 -6.62
N VAL A 39 -53.01 -0.14 -5.52
CA VAL A 39 -53.60 -0.27 -4.18
C VAL A 39 -52.97 0.85 -3.34
N PRO A 40 -53.71 1.91 -2.97
CA PRO A 40 -53.19 2.93 -2.07
C PRO A 40 -53.47 2.45 -0.65
N SER A 41 -52.55 1.68 -0.07
CA SER A 41 -52.54 1.43 1.38
C SER A 41 -51.51 2.36 1.99
N SER A 42 -52.00 3.51 2.45
CA SER A 42 -51.32 4.41 3.37
C SER A 42 -51.01 3.67 4.67
N VAL A 43 -49.86 2.99 4.73
CA VAL A 43 -49.24 2.59 5.98
C VAL A 43 -48.39 3.77 6.45
N PRO A 44 -48.67 4.36 7.63
CA PRO A 44 -47.76 5.33 8.21
C PRO A 44 -46.44 4.62 8.50
N PHE A 45 -45.40 4.97 7.73
CA PHE A 45 -44.01 4.67 8.05
C PHE A 45 -43.67 5.44 9.33
N GLY A 46 -43.96 4.85 10.49
CA GLY A 46 -43.39 5.28 11.74
C GLY A 46 -41.86 5.13 11.65
N PRO A 47 -41.07 6.10 12.13
CA PRO A 47 -39.63 5.89 12.24
C PRO A 47 -39.42 4.75 13.24
N SER A 48 -38.94 3.60 12.75
CA SER A 48 -38.32 2.62 13.65
C SER A 48 -37.28 3.35 14.49
N PRO A 49 -37.24 3.15 15.82
CA PRO A 49 -36.10 3.58 16.59
C PRO A 49 -34.91 2.80 16.03
N VAL A 50 -34.10 3.46 15.22
CA VAL A 50 -32.76 2.98 14.92
C VAL A 50 -32.10 2.87 16.28
N ALA A 51 -32.00 1.63 16.76
CA ALA A 51 -31.20 1.28 17.92
C ALA A 51 -29.88 2.03 17.72
N SER A 52 -29.67 3.03 18.57
CA SER A 52 -28.46 3.81 18.66
C SER A 52 -27.30 2.85 18.47
N PRO A 53 -26.39 3.08 17.50
CA PRO A 53 -25.25 2.20 17.33
C PRO A 53 -24.57 2.14 18.68
N ASP A 54 -24.67 0.95 19.25
CA ASP A 54 -24.14 0.53 20.52
C ASP A 54 -22.83 1.31 20.72
N ARG A 55 -22.79 2.23 21.69
CA ARG A 55 -21.58 2.98 22.09
C ARG A 55 -20.59 2.00 22.72
N ARG A 56 -20.25 0.93 22.01
CA ARG A 56 -18.97 0.28 22.16
C ARG A 56 -18.01 1.30 21.59
N CYS A 57 -17.55 2.21 22.46
CA CYS A 57 -16.31 2.93 22.25
C CYS A 57 -15.30 1.87 21.80
N PHE A 58 -15.05 1.78 20.49
CA PHE A 58 -14.00 0.95 19.96
C PHE A 58 -12.76 1.38 20.70
N ALA A 59 -12.32 0.58 21.66
CA ALA A 59 -11.21 0.93 22.54
C ALA A 59 -10.05 1.34 21.63
N ALA A 60 -9.75 2.64 21.63
CA ALA A 60 -8.80 3.21 20.70
C ALA A 60 -7.49 2.45 20.88
N ALA A 61 -7.07 1.71 19.85
CA ALA A 61 -5.97 0.77 20.01
C ALA A 61 -4.72 1.53 20.49
N ALA A 62 -4.15 1.10 21.61
CA ALA A 62 -3.12 1.85 22.35
C ALA A 62 -1.94 2.29 21.46
N LYS A 63 -1.46 3.53 21.61
CA LYS A 63 -0.26 4.03 20.90
C LYS A 63 0.96 3.14 21.17
N PRO A 64 1.93 3.05 20.23
CA PRO A 64 3.17 2.32 20.50
C PRO A 64 3.90 2.91 21.73
N LYS A 65 4.44 2.04 22.59
CA LYS A 65 5.31 2.46 23.72
C LYS A 65 6.52 3.25 23.20
N ARG A 66 6.92 4.28 23.96
CA ARG A 66 8.06 5.19 23.72
C ARG A 66 8.95 5.24 24.97
N GLY A 67 10.16 5.80 24.86
CA GLY A 67 11.11 5.99 25.97
C GLY A 67 11.90 4.73 26.34
N SER A 68 12.38 4.68 27.59
CA SER A 68 13.31 3.65 28.12
C SER A 68 12.86 2.21 27.91
N VAL A 69 11.55 1.95 27.84
CA VAL A 69 11.02 0.62 27.53
C VAL A 69 11.44 0.14 26.14
N VAL A 70 11.56 1.04 25.16
CA VAL A 70 11.94 0.69 23.78
C VAL A 70 13.43 0.39 23.67
N ASP A 71 14.28 1.01 24.50
CA ASP A 71 15.72 0.73 24.53
C ASP A 71 16.06 -0.68 25.00
N SER A 72 15.21 -1.28 25.83
CA SER A 72 15.33 -2.69 26.23
C SER A 72 15.03 -3.70 25.12
N TYR A 73 14.51 -3.25 23.97
CA TYR A 73 14.10 -4.15 22.88
C TYR A 73 15.29 -4.67 22.09
N GLN A 74 15.15 -5.91 21.59
CA GLN A 74 16.13 -6.48 20.68
C GLN A 74 16.17 -5.70 19.37
N THR A 75 17.38 -5.43 18.89
CA THR A 75 17.59 -4.81 17.59
C THR A 75 17.65 -5.88 16.52
N VAL A 76 16.80 -5.74 15.50
CA VAL A 76 16.80 -6.60 14.31
C VAL A 76 17.30 -5.80 13.12
N SER A 77 18.11 -6.44 12.28
CA SER A 77 18.50 -5.89 10.99
C SER A 77 17.46 -6.30 9.95
N VAL A 78 16.96 -5.33 9.20
CA VAL A 78 15.99 -5.53 8.12
C VAL A 78 16.75 -5.51 6.81
N ASN A 79 16.78 -6.65 6.11
CA ASN A 79 17.47 -6.80 4.84
C ASN A 79 16.51 -7.11 3.69
N CYS A 80 16.86 -6.67 2.49
CA CYS A 80 16.11 -7.00 1.29
C CYS A 80 16.24 -8.51 1.01
N ALA A 81 15.13 -9.19 0.72
CA ALA A 81 15.15 -10.62 0.41
C ALA A 81 15.77 -10.91 -0.97
N LYS A 82 15.74 -9.93 -1.91
CA LYS A 82 16.23 -10.11 -3.28
C LYS A 82 17.75 -9.94 -3.39
N CYS A 83 18.29 -8.83 -2.88
CA CYS A 83 19.73 -8.54 -2.97
C CYS A 83 20.51 -8.75 -1.66
N GLY A 84 19.84 -8.96 -0.53
CA GLY A 84 20.50 -9.11 0.77
C GLY A 84 20.95 -7.79 1.41
N GLU A 85 20.79 -6.66 0.71
CA GLU A 85 21.20 -5.33 1.19
C GLU A 85 20.52 -4.98 2.51
N ARG A 86 21.27 -4.36 3.42
CA ARG A 86 20.77 -4.01 4.75
C ARG A 86 20.14 -2.63 4.70
N LEU A 87 18.81 -2.58 4.80
CA LEU A 87 18.05 -1.35 4.65
C LEU A 87 18.17 -0.48 5.92
N PHE A 88 17.74 -1.01 7.06
CA PHE A 88 17.74 -0.29 8.34
C PHE A 88 17.74 -1.26 9.53
N ARG A 89 17.99 -0.72 10.73
CA ARG A 89 17.89 -1.45 12.00
C ARG A 89 16.68 -0.99 12.80
N TYR A 90 15.95 -1.95 13.36
CA TYR A 90 14.68 -1.70 14.03
C TYR A 90 14.63 -2.31 15.42
N LYS A 91 14.14 -1.55 16.40
CA LYS A 91 13.94 -2.02 17.78
C LYS A 91 12.61 -2.77 17.91
N LYS A 92 12.67 -4.08 18.12
CA LYS A 92 11.51 -4.98 18.17
C LYS A 92 11.45 -5.75 19.49
N LYS A 93 10.33 -5.62 20.20
CA LYS A 93 10.11 -6.29 21.49
C LYS A 93 10.40 -7.80 21.44
N ASN A 94 9.84 -8.49 20.45
CA ASN A 94 9.97 -9.95 20.33
C ASN A 94 11.13 -10.37 19.39
N GLY A 95 12.06 -9.47 19.06
CA GLY A 95 13.18 -9.76 18.15
C GLY A 95 12.74 -10.39 16.83
N THR A 96 13.36 -11.50 16.45
CA THR A 96 13.07 -12.25 15.20
C THR A 96 11.92 -13.25 15.30
N LYS A 97 11.30 -13.41 16.47
CA LYS A 97 10.25 -14.43 16.69
C LYS A 97 8.94 -14.20 15.92
N SER A 98 8.74 -13.02 15.33
CA SER A 98 7.54 -12.71 14.56
C SER A 98 7.85 -11.92 13.30
N ASN A 99 6.95 -11.96 12.32
CA ASN A 99 7.10 -11.18 11.10
C ASN A 99 6.86 -9.68 11.38
N LEU A 100 7.67 -8.82 10.76
CA LEU A 100 7.59 -7.38 10.90
C LEU A 100 6.76 -6.81 9.75
N VAL A 101 5.49 -6.51 10.02
CA VAL A 101 4.59 -5.92 9.01
C VAL A 101 4.39 -4.42 9.23
N LYS A 102 4.46 -3.96 10.48
CA LYS A 102 4.29 -2.55 10.88
C LYS A 102 5.57 -2.04 11.51
N CYS A 103 6.20 -1.04 10.90
CA CYS A 103 7.39 -0.38 11.41
C CYS A 103 7.06 1.07 11.72
N PHE A 104 7.22 1.51 12.97
CA PHE A 104 7.11 2.93 13.29
C PHE A 104 8.44 3.61 12.99
N VAL A 105 8.42 4.75 12.31
CA VAL A 105 9.66 5.47 11.92
C VAL A 105 10.47 5.85 13.16
N GLU A 106 9.80 6.27 14.24
CA GLU A 106 10.42 6.62 15.54
C GLU A 106 11.21 5.47 16.20
N ARG A 107 11.01 4.21 15.79
CA ARG A 107 11.68 3.02 16.36
C ARG A 107 12.84 2.51 15.52
N ILE A 108 13.12 3.16 14.40
CA ILE A 108 14.28 2.85 13.57
C ILE A 108 15.49 3.45 14.25
N SER A 109 16.47 2.60 14.58
CA SER A 109 17.66 3.03 15.31
C SER A 109 18.74 3.57 14.37
N GLU A 110 18.88 2.97 13.19
CA GLU A 110 19.91 3.30 12.22
C GLU A 110 19.33 3.10 10.81
N ASP A 111 19.48 4.10 9.94
CA ASP A 111 19.18 4.01 8.51
C ASP A 111 20.48 3.76 7.75
N CYS A 112 20.64 2.56 7.19
CA CYS A 112 21.89 2.15 6.55
C CYS A 112 21.89 2.49 5.07
N ALA A 113 20.73 2.37 4.41
CA ALA A 113 20.58 2.54 2.97
C ALA A 113 19.99 3.91 2.59
N GLY A 114 19.81 4.83 3.55
CA GLY A 114 19.30 6.19 3.30
C GLY A 114 17.81 6.26 2.96
N VAL A 115 17.10 5.14 3.10
CA VAL A 115 15.77 4.94 2.51
C VAL A 115 14.68 5.76 3.22
N LEU A 116 14.93 6.28 4.41
CA LEU A 116 13.98 7.16 5.10
C LEU A 116 14.06 8.61 4.64
N ARG A 117 15.21 9.03 4.07
CA ARG A 117 15.47 10.43 3.71
C ARG A 117 15.01 10.75 2.29
N ASP A 118 15.13 9.79 1.39
CA ASP A 118 14.96 10.04 -0.05
C ASP A 118 13.49 10.00 -0.51
N HIS A 119 12.58 9.40 0.26
CA HIS A 119 11.18 9.27 -0.11
C HIS A 119 10.31 10.34 0.59
N GLY A 120 10.28 11.53 -0.03
CA GLY A 120 9.69 12.75 0.52
C GLY A 120 8.21 13.03 0.22
N THR A 121 7.49 12.15 -0.49
CA THR A 121 6.13 12.48 -0.95
C THR A 121 5.11 11.38 -0.63
N SER A 122 3.91 11.83 -0.27
CA SER A 122 2.84 11.19 0.52
C SER A 122 2.15 9.95 -0.08
N ALA A 123 2.69 9.32 -1.12
CA ALA A 123 2.11 8.11 -1.70
C ALA A 123 3.10 7.12 -2.34
N ASP A 124 4.38 7.46 -2.46
CA ASP A 124 5.31 6.65 -3.25
C ASP A 124 5.79 5.40 -2.50
N PRO A 125 5.92 4.26 -3.19
CA PRO A 125 6.47 3.05 -2.60
C PRO A 125 7.96 3.24 -2.28
N TYR A 126 8.39 2.68 -1.15
CA TYR A 126 9.79 2.63 -0.77
C TYR A 126 10.47 1.49 -1.51
N SER A 127 11.52 1.83 -2.25
CA SER A 127 12.24 0.92 -3.12
C SER A 127 13.67 0.74 -2.63
N CYS A 128 14.19 -0.48 -2.75
CA CYS A 128 15.57 -0.76 -2.37
C CYS A 128 16.54 -0.05 -3.34
N PRO A 129 17.58 0.65 -2.86
CA PRO A 129 18.51 1.37 -3.75
C PRO A 129 19.35 0.44 -4.64
N SER A 130 19.59 -0.79 -4.20
CA SER A 130 20.39 -1.77 -4.95
C SER A 130 19.60 -2.47 -6.06
N CYS A 131 18.36 -2.90 -5.78
CA CYS A 131 17.60 -3.74 -6.70
C CYS A 131 16.24 -3.16 -7.13
N GLN A 132 15.98 -1.90 -6.75
CA GLN A 132 14.77 -1.12 -7.06
C GLN A 132 13.45 -1.84 -6.73
N THR A 133 13.51 -2.85 -5.87
CA THR A 133 12.33 -3.63 -5.49
C THR A 133 11.58 -2.89 -4.40
N GLU A 134 10.29 -2.67 -4.64
CA GLU A 134 9.38 -2.12 -3.65
C GLU A 134 9.29 -3.05 -2.44
N PHE A 135 9.66 -2.55 -1.27
CA PHE A 135 9.67 -3.33 -0.03
C PHE A 135 8.70 -2.77 1.02
N ALA A 136 8.34 -1.49 0.95
CA ALA A 136 7.42 -0.89 1.91
C ALA A 136 6.56 0.22 1.29
N ARG A 137 5.49 0.56 1.98
CA ARG A 137 4.63 1.70 1.67
C ARG A 137 4.50 2.59 2.90
N SER A 138 4.43 3.90 2.68
CA SER A 138 4.11 4.86 3.75
C SER A 138 2.70 4.60 4.25
N ALA A 139 2.51 4.66 5.57
CA ALA A 139 1.21 4.53 6.19
C ALA A 139 1.18 5.28 7.51
N ILE A 140 0.05 5.89 7.84
CA ILE A 140 -0.17 6.45 9.18
C ILE A 140 -0.87 5.38 10.02
N ILE A 141 -0.22 4.91 11.09
CA ILE A 141 -0.75 3.90 12.00
C ILE A 141 -0.95 4.53 13.37
N ARG A 142 -2.22 4.61 13.83
CA ARG A 142 -2.58 5.23 15.13
C ARG A 142 -2.09 6.69 15.25
N GLY A 143 -2.16 7.44 14.15
CA GLY A 143 -1.75 8.84 14.08
C GLY A 143 -0.23 9.06 14.05
N LEU A 144 0.57 8.00 13.88
CA LEU A 144 2.03 8.09 13.78
C LEU A 144 2.52 7.60 12.41
N PRO A 145 3.59 8.22 11.86
CA PRO A 145 4.19 7.78 10.62
C PRO A 145 4.81 6.39 10.78
N ALA A 146 4.46 5.50 9.86
CA ALA A 146 4.90 4.13 9.85
C ALA A 146 5.12 3.63 8.42
N LEU A 147 5.96 2.61 8.30
CA LEU A 147 6.16 1.86 7.08
C LEU A 147 5.41 0.54 7.21
N LYS A 148 4.51 0.27 6.25
CA LYS A 148 3.94 -1.05 6.05
C LYS A 148 4.85 -1.83 5.12
N LEU A 149 5.51 -2.83 5.68
CA LEU A 149 6.40 -3.71 4.93
C LEU A 149 5.59 -4.67 4.07
N VAL A 150 6.04 -4.90 2.84
CA VAL A 150 5.48 -5.90 1.93
C VAL A 150 6.04 -7.26 2.32
N GLY A 151 5.15 -8.20 2.66
CA GLY A 151 5.53 -9.56 3.05
C GLY A 151 6.35 -10.27 1.95
N GLY A 152 7.36 -11.04 2.35
CA GLY A 152 8.20 -11.82 1.42
C GLY A 152 9.28 -11.02 0.68
N LYS A 153 9.26 -9.68 0.71
CA LYS A 153 10.30 -8.84 0.10
C LYS A 153 11.46 -8.55 1.05
N ILE A 154 11.31 -8.91 2.32
CA ILE A 154 12.20 -8.53 3.39
C ILE A 154 12.52 -9.75 4.24
N ARG A 155 13.78 -9.84 4.65
CA ARG A 155 14.29 -10.79 5.63
C ARG A 155 14.67 -10.02 6.89
N MET A 156 14.65 -10.72 8.02
CA MET A 156 15.06 -10.18 9.31
C MET A 156 16.19 -11.02 9.87
N THR A 157 17.24 -10.38 10.33
CA THR A 157 18.36 -11.03 11.00
C THR A 157 18.59 -10.42 12.38
N LYS A 158 19.14 -11.21 13.31
CA LYS A 158 19.58 -10.69 14.61
C LYS A 158 20.81 -9.79 14.36
N LYS A 159 20.86 -8.63 15.01
CA LYS A 159 22.05 -7.76 14.99
C LYS A 159 23.24 -8.47 15.64
#